data_AF-A0A422Z4Y5-F1
#
_entry.id   AF-A0A422Z4Y5-F1
#
_cell.length_a   1.000
_cell.length_b   1.000
_cell.length_c   1.000
_cell.angle_alpha   90.00
_cell.angle_beta   90.00
_cell.angle_gamma   90.00
#
_symmetry.space_group_name_H-M   'P 1'
#
loop_
_entity.id
_entity.type
_entity.pdbx_description
1 polymer ?
#
loop_
_entity_poly.entity_id
_entity_poly.type
_entity_poly.pdbx_seq_one_letter_code
_entity_poly.pdbx_strand_id
1 'polypeptide(L)'
;MDKPLRLKLKKCYHLARPGHVVNACFIAVLFFSTLLIWREINVLEEAYVANQRNNLANVAHEMDGLLQFNIDRMMFFRHGMQAALEQPLDIDVLRKASQRYLSQRHQQAWRVALPNRRTLPVFGISGSVAGDNPILLVNDPLAADELMATLELGYLLNLTQHDRDFAERMQYISRSGFFTSTLPLRDESQVITHYSQALGAPWFTRQTQRNNPGRGVIWQTFPDDDPQLEEQVVTASIPLDFAGYWRGVLAMDFSVSEIKAFLVSAMQGGQEGEYQLYDSHLNLLASSAPGNVLTLLSPREQELLSRAFVHDNQGGLRLLTRYISWAKLRNFDGVLLRIHTLREGVRGNFGTITIALTLMWVLFTLMLLLSWLVIRRMVRNMSVLQTSLEWQAWHDALTRLLNRGALFEQAMAVASDCQRSGRPLAVIQLDLDHFKHINDRYGHQAGDRVLSMVASTLSSAVRQGDLLGRVGGEEFCIVMPNTTLQEAAAVAERLRQRIQGREVFLHNNVTLRVSASLGVSASEERGEYQFEALQSVADGRLYLAKQNGRNQVCFRSAA
;
A
#
# COMPACT_ATOMS: atom_id res chain seq x y z
N MET A 1 -12.38 41.85 33.68
CA MET A 1 -13.36 42.00 32.58
C MET A 1 -13.62 40.63 31.93
N ASP A 2 -13.87 39.58 32.73
CA ASP A 2 -13.71 38.16 32.32
C ASP A 2 -14.95 37.27 32.50
N LYS A 3 -16.14 37.85 32.64
CA LYS A 3 -17.39 37.05 32.70
C LYS A 3 -17.90 36.51 31.35
N PRO A 4 -17.68 37.14 30.17
CA PRO A 4 -18.28 36.64 28.93
C PRO A 4 -17.54 35.46 28.28
N LEU A 5 -16.25 35.23 28.59
CA LEU A 5 -15.49 34.08 28.06
C LEU A 5 -15.87 32.76 28.76
N ARG A 6 -16.10 32.77 30.08
CA ARG A 6 -16.51 31.57 30.83
C ARG A 6 -17.88 31.03 30.42
N LEU A 7 -18.80 31.89 29.97
CA LEU A 7 -20.12 31.44 29.47
C LEU A 7 -20.04 30.82 28.05
N LYS A 8 -19.17 31.33 27.17
CA LYS A 8 -18.95 30.74 25.85
C LYS A 8 -18.23 29.38 25.93
N LEU A 9 -17.26 29.24 26.83
CA LEU A 9 -16.58 27.96 27.10
C LEU A 9 -17.53 26.91 27.73
N LYS A 10 -18.43 27.30 28.65
CA LYS A 10 -19.46 26.39 29.18
C LYS A 10 -20.50 25.97 28.13
N LYS A 11 -20.85 26.84 27.17
CA LYS A 11 -21.75 26.47 26.06
C LYS A 11 -21.08 25.50 25.07
N CYS A 12 -19.81 25.66 24.76
CA CYS A 12 -19.09 24.69 23.91
C CYS A 12 -18.96 23.31 24.58
N TYR A 13 -18.80 23.25 25.90
CA TYR A 13 -18.69 21.99 26.66
C TYR A 13 -19.99 21.17 26.65
N HIS A 14 -21.15 21.80 26.51
CA HIS A 14 -22.45 21.12 26.41
C HIS A 14 -22.87 20.74 24.99
N LEU A 15 -22.19 21.25 23.95
CA LEU A 15 -22.57 21.02 22.54
C LEU A 15 -21.90 19.79 21.92
N ALA A 16 -20.76 19.32 22.44
CA ALA A 16 -20.15 18.08 21.98
C ALA A 16 -20.45 16.96 22.97
N ARG A 17 -21.48 16.13 22.70
CA ARG A 17 -21.64 14.89 23.48
C ARG A 17 -20.31 14.13 23.42
N PRO A 18 -19.76 13.66 24.56
CA PRO A 18 -18.43 13.04 24.60
C PRO A 18 -18.24 11.92 23.56
N GLY A 19 -19.32 11.19 23.23
CA GLY A 19 -19.30 10.17 22.17
C GLY A 19 -19.01 10.70 20.76
N HIS A 20 -19.43 11.92 20.40
CA HIS A 20 -19.14 12.50 19.09
C HIS A 20 -17.66 12.89 18.97
N VAL A 21 -17.04 13.39 20.03
CA VAL A 21 -15.61 13.71 20.06
C VAL A 21 -14.77 12.45 19.89
N VAL A 22 -15.10 11.39 20.62
CA VAL A 22 -14.43 10.08 20.49
C VAL A 22 -14.53 9.54 19.06
N ASN A 23 -15.71 9.62 18.45
CA ASN A 23 -15.90 9.18 17.06
C ASN A 23 -15.09 10.02 16.06
N ALA A 24 -15.08 11.35 16.22
CA ALA A 24 -14.33 12.24 15.34
C ALA A 24 -12.81 12.00 15.42
N CYS A 25 -12.28 11.85 16.64
CA CYS A 25 -10.86 11.51 16.84
C CYS A 25 -10.51 10.15 16.23
N PHE A 26 -11.36 9.12 16.40
CA PHE A 26 -11.14 7.81 15.79
C PHE A 26 -11.11 7.88 14.26
N ILE A 27 -12.06 8.57 13.65
CA ILE A 27 -12.12 8.74 12.18
C ILE A 27 -10.87 9.48 11.67
N ALA A 28 -10.43 10.53 12.36
CA ALA A 28 -9.24 11.28 11.98
C ALA A 28 -7.98 10.39 12.02
N VAL A 29 -7.76 9.67 13.13
CA VAL A 29 -6.60 8.77 13.28
C VAL A 29 -6.64 7.65 12.23
N LEU A 30 -7.81 7.04 12.00
CA LEU A 30 -7.98 6.01 10.99
C LEU A 30 -7.61 6.56 9.59
N PHE A 31 -8.16 7.72 9.21
CA PHE A 31 -7.90 8.35 7.93
C PHE A 31 -6.41 8.64 7.71
N PHE A 32 -5.74 9.29 8.66
CA PHE A 32 -4.31 9.60 8.55
C PHE A 32 -3.45 8.33 8.52
N SER A 33 -3.79 7.31 9.32
CA SER A 33 -3.06 6.02 9.30
C SER A 33 -3.15 5.34 7.93
N THR A 34 -4.35 5.30 7.33
CA THR A 34 -4.56 4.70 6.01
C THR A 34 -3.83 5.48 4.93
N LEU A 35 -3.83 6.82 5.00
CA LEU A 35 -3.11 7.66 4.04
C LEU A 35 -1.60 7.47 4.11
N LEU A 36 -1.03 7.37 5.31
CA LEU A 36 0.41 7.12 5.49
C LEU A 36 0.82 5.77 4.90
N ILE A 37 0.03 4.72 5.12
CA ILE A 37 0.34 3.38 4.64
C ILE A 37 0.14 3.25 3.14
N TRP A 38 -0.89 3.90 2.60
CA TRP A 38 -1.04 4.03 1.15
C TRP A 38 0.16 4.73 0.50
N ARG A 39 0.64 5.83 1.11
CA ARG A 39 1.87 6.51 0.65
C ARG A 39 3.07 5.58 0.69
N GLU A 40 3.26 4.84 1.78
CA GLU A 40 4.41 3.94 1.95
C GLU A 40 4.40 2.80 0.93
N ILE A 41 3.22 2.24 0.63
CA ILE A 41 3.05 1.21 -0.41
C ILE A 41 3.44 1.77 -1.79
N ASN A 42 3.03 2.99 -2.12
CA ASN A 42 3.41 3.61 -3.40
C ASN A 42 4.93 3.82 -3.51
N VAL A 43 5.58 4.27 -2.42
CA VAL A 43 7.04 4.46 -2.38
C VAL A 43 7.77 3.11 -2.56
N LEU A 44 7.27 2.04 -1.92
CA LEU A 44 7.83 0.70 -2.08
C LEU A 44 7.66 0.17 -3.50
N GLU A 45 6.52 0.46 -4.15
CA GLU A 45 6.29 0.09 -5.53
C GLU A 45 7.26 0.80 -6.48
N GLU A 46 7.45 2.11 -6.32
CA GLU A 46 8.43 2.89 -7.09
C GLU A 46 9.86 2.37 -6.88
N ALA A 47 10.23 2.08 -5.62
CA ALA A 47 11.53 1.50 -5.28
C ALA A 47 11.72 0.10 -5.90
N TYR A 48 10.67 -0.73 -5.91
CA TYR A 48 10.70 -2.03 -6.58
C TYR A 48 10.95 -1.87 -8.08
N VAL A 49 10.21 -1.00 -8.75
CA VAL A 49 10.36 -0.72 -10.19
C VAL A 49 11.77 -0.20 -10.50
N ALA A 50 12.30 0.73 -9.71
CA ALA A 50 13.65 1.25 -9.86
C ALA A 50 14.70 0.16 -9.69
N ASN A 51 14.55 -0.72 -8.70
CA ASN A 51 15.45 -1.85 -8.49
C ASN A 51 15.45 -2.83 -9.67
N GLN A 52 14.27 -3.16 -10.22
CA GLN A 52 14.18 -4.03 -11.41
C GLN A 52 14.91 -3.42 -12.61
N ARG A 53 14.72 -2.11 -12.85
CA ARG A 53 15.38 -1.39 -13.94
C ARG A 53 16.90 -1.32 -13.75
N ASN A 54 17.38 -1.02 -12.55
CA ASN A 54 18.82 -0.94 -12.27
C ASN A 54 19.52 -2.28 -12.48
N ASN A 55 18.92 -3.37 -12.00
CA ASN A 55 19.49 -4.70 -12.21
C ASN A 55 19.52 -5.08 -13.70
N LEU A 56 18.44 -4.81 -14.44
CA LEU A 56 18.42 -5.04 -15.88
C LEU A 56 19.47 -4.17 -16.60
N ALA A 57 19.61 -2.90 -16.21
CA ALA A 57 20.61 -2.01 -16.78
C ALA A 57 22.05 -2.49 -16.51
N ASN A 58 22.33 -3.06 -15.33
CA ASN A 58 23.63 -3.63 -15.01
C ASN A 58 23.94 -4.84 -15.91
N VAL A 59 23.00 -5.79 -16.04
CA VAL A 59 23.17 -6.97 -16.91
C VAL A 59 23.32 -6.55 -18.38
N ALA A 60 22.51 -5.59 -18.83
CA ALA A 60 22.63 -5.03 -20.17
C ALA A 60 23.99 -4.36 -20.39
N HIS A 61 24.52 -3.64 -19.40
CA HIS A 61 25.83 -2.98 -19.50
C HIS A 61 27.00 -3.98 -19.53
N GLU A 62 26.95 -5.02 -18.69
CA GLU A 62 27.93 -6.10 -18.72
C GLU A 62 27.93 -6.82 -20.08
N MET A 63 26.74 -7.13 -20.59
CA MET A 63 26.59 -7.75 -21.91
C MET A 63 27.09 -6.83 -23.04
N ASP A 64 26.72 -5.55 -23.02
CA ASP A 64 27.23 -4.55 -23.98
C ASP A 64 28.75 -4.43 -23.94
N GLY A 65 29.37 -4.57 -22.77
CA GLY A 65 30.82 -4.57 -22.60
C GLY A 65 31.50 -5.78 -23.26
N LEU A 66 30.95 -6.97 -23.07
CA LEU A 66 31.43 -8.20 -23.72
C LEU A 66 31.26 -8.12 -25.24
N LEU A 67 30.12 -7.61 -25.72
CA LEU A 67 29.88 -7.41 -27.15
C LEU A 67 30.81 -6.34 -27.72
N GLN A 68 31.01 -5.21 -27.02
CA GLN A 68 31.93 -4.15 -27.42
C GLN A 68 33.35 -4.70 -27.62
N PHE A 69 33.84 -5.48 -26.66
CA PHE A 69 35.17 -6.07 -26.71
C PHE A 69 35.36 -6.93 -27.98
N ASN A 70 34.38 -7.75 -28.32
CA ASN A 70 34.42 -8.58 -29.53
C ASN A 70 34.30 -7.77 -30.83
N ILE A 71 33.46 -6.73 -30.86
CA ILE A 71 33.37 -5.81 -32.00
C ILE A 71 34.70 -5.08 -32.20
N ASP A 72 35.31 -4.56 -31.13
CA ASP A 72 36.60 -3.87 -31.20
C ASP A 72 37.71 -4.81 -31.71
N ARG A 73 37.67 -6.10 -31.31
CA ARG A 73 38.52 -7.13 -31.90
C ARG A 73 38.30 -7.23 -33.41
N MET A 74 37.06 -7.38 -33.88
CA MET A 74 36.77 -7.42 -35.33
C MET A 74 37.29 -6.18 -36.05
N MET A 75 37.07 -4.99 -35.49
CA MET A 75 37.53 -3.72 -36.06
C MET A 75 39.06 -3.65 -36.12
N PHE A 76 39.75 -4.11 -35.08
CA PHE A 76 41.21 -4.25 -35.07
C PHE A 76 41.70 -5.17 -36.20
N PHE A 77 41.07 -6.33 -36.39
CA PHE A 77 41.42 -7.23 -37.51
C PHE A 77 41.18 -6.60 -38.88
N ARG A 78 40.08 -5.86 -39.05
CA ARG A 78 39.80 -5.12 -40.29
C ARG A 78 40.87 -4.06 -40.56
N HIS A 79 41.21 -3.24 -39.58
CA HIS A 79 42.24 -2.20 -39.75
C HIS A 79 43.62 -2.83 -39.98
N GLY A 80 43.92 -3.96 -39.32
CA GLY A 80 45.11 -4.76 -39.60
C GLY A 80 45.15 -5.24 -41.06
N MET A 81 44.03 -5.79 -41.57
CA MET A 81 43.96 -6.27 -42.96
C MET A 81 44.18 -5.12 -43.95
N GLN A 82 43.62 -3.95 -43.67
CA GLN A 82 43.83 -2.75 -44.48
C GLN A 82 45.29 -2.31 -44.48
N ALA A 83 45.93 -2.27 -43.31
CA ALA A 83 47.34 -1.90 -43.19
C ALA A 83 48.27 -2.91 -43.91
N ALA A 84 47.99 -4.21 -43.79
CA ALA A 84 48.75 -5.26 -44.49
C ALA A 84 48.58 -5.20 -46.02
N LEU A 85 47.41 -4.76 -46.50
CA LEU A 85 47.16 -4.49 -47.92
C LEU A 85 47.85 -3.21 -48.42
N GLU A 86 47.94 -2.17 -47.58
CA GLU A 86 48.67 -0.93 -47.90
C GLU A 86 50.19 -1.14 -47.96
N GLN A 87 50.71 -1.96 -47.04
CA GLN A 87 52.14 -2.23 -46.90
C GLN A 87 52.40 -3.74 -46.81
N PRO A 88 52.36 -4.47 -47.94
CA PRO A 88 52.59 -5.91 -47.93
C PRO A 88 53.98 -6.25 -47.40
N LEU A 89 54.05 -7.16 -46.41
CA LEU A 89 55.31 -7.64 -45.89
C LEU A 89 56.04 -8.50 -46.93
N ASP A 90 57.22 -8.05 -47.35
CA ASP A 90 58.08 -8.82 -48.26
C ASP A 90 58.91 -9.87 -47.51
N ILE A 91 58.21 -10.86 -46.94
CA ILE A 91 58.81 -12.00 -46.24
C ILE A 91 58.81 -13.22 -47.17
N ASP A 92 59.96 -13.89 -47.31
CA ASP A 92 60.14 -15.06 -48.19
C ASP A 92 59.09 -16.17 -47.98
N VAL A 93 58.64 -16.35 -46.73
CA VAL A 93 57.64 -17.37 -46.39
C VAL A 93 56.27 -17.02 -46.99
N LEU A 94 55.86 -15.75 -46.93
CA LEU A 94 54.60 -15.28 -47.52
C LEU A 94 54.68 -15.26 -49.06
N ARG A 95 55.84 -14.88 -49.63
CA ARG A 95 56.09 -14.95 -51.08
C ARG A 95 55.95 -16.38 -51.62
N LYS A 96 56.52 -17.36 -50.93
CA LYS A 96 56.36 -18.79 -51.26
C LYS A 96 54.91 -19.26 -51.13
N ALA A 97 54.15 -18.74 -50.17
CA ALA A 97 52.73 -19.06 -50.02
C ALA A 97 51.89 -18.47 -51.18
N SER A 98 52.18 -17.24 -51.59
CA SER A 98 51.57 -16.60 -52.77
C SER A 98 51.85 -17.38 -54.06
N GLN A 99 53.09 -17.84 -54.28
CA GLN A 99 53.43 -18.70 -55.41
C GLN A 99 52.68 -20.05 -55.41
N ARG A 100 52.45 -20.64 -54.22
CA ARG A 100 51.62 -21.86 -54.09
C ARG A 100 50.16 -21.59 -54.44
N TYR A 101 49.61 -20.47 -53.99
CA TYR A 101 48.27 -20.06 -54.39
C TYR A 101 48.14 -19.91 -55.92
N LEU A 102 49.06 -19.18 -56.56
CA LEU A 102 49.01 -18.96 -58.00
C LEU A 102 49.06 -20.27 -58.81
N SER A 103 49.77 -21.29 -58.33
CA SER A 103 49.81 -22.60 -58.98
C SER A 103 48.59 -23.49 -58.69
N GLN A 104 47.94 -23.31 -57.52
CA GLN A 104 46.83 -24.16 -57.07
C GLN A 104 45.44 -23.56 -57.32
N ARG A 105 45.31 -22.25 -57.61
CA ARG A 105 44.01 -21.54 -57.73
C ARG A 105 43.03 -22.09 -58.77
N HIS A 106 43.51 -22.95 -59.67
CA HIS A 106 42.72 -23.61 -60.71
C HIS A 106 42.08 -24.93 -60.24
N GLN A 107 42.47 -25.46 -59.08
CA GLN A 107 41.88 -26.64 -58.46
C GLN A 107 40.50 -26.31 -57.88
N GLN A 108 39.58 -27.28 -57.89
CA GLN A 108 38.19 -27.09 -57.40
C GLN A 108 38.15 -26.57 -55.96
N ALA A 109 38.98 -27.15 -55.08
CA ALA A 109 39.28 -26.65 -53.76
C ALA A 109 40.80 -26.73 -53.54
N TRP A 110 41.36 -25.78 -52.80
CA TRP A 110 42.79 -25.73 -52.49
C TRP A 110 43.03 -25.19 -51.08
N ARG A 111 44.21 -25.49 -50.52
CA ARG A 111 44.63 -25.06 -49.18
C ARG A 111 46.06 -24.56 -49.16
N VAL A 112 46.24 -23.32 -48.73
CA VAL A 112 47.56 -22.73 -48.48
C VAL A 112 47.75 -22.54 -46.98
N ALA A 113 48.83 -23.10 -46.44
CA ALA A 113 49.19 -22.97 -45.03
C ALA A 113 50.69 -22.71 -44.89
N LEU A 114 51.07 -21.94 -43.86
CA LEU A 114 52.48 -21.72 -43.52
C LEU A 114 53.05 -22.93 -42.75
N PRO A 115 54.36 -23.20 -42.84
CA PRO A 115 54.98 -24.39 -42.22
C PRO A 115 54.85 -24.42 -40.69
N ASN A 116 54.83 -23.25 -40.05
CA ASN A 116 54.61 -23.12 -38.63
C ASN A 116 53.09 -23.17 -38.37
N ARG A 117 52.61 -24.17 -37.61
CA ARG A 117 51.19 -24.41 -37.26
C ARG A 117 50.50 -23.29 -36.44
N ARG A 118 51.10 -22.10 -36.39
CA ARG A 118 50.64 -20.95 -35.63
C ARG A 118 49.62 -20.11 -36.41
N THR A 119 49.63 -20.14 -37.74
CA THR A 119 48.70 -19.38 -38.58
C THR A 119 47.56 -20.26 -39.08
N LEU A 120 46.34 -19.71 -39.14
CA LEU A 120 45.23 -20.41 -39.77
C LEU A 120 45.52 -20.67 -41.26
N PRO A 121 45.13 -21.84 -41.79
CA PRO A 121 45.19 -22.09 -43.22
C PRO A 121 44.21 -21.16 -43.96
N VAL A 122 44.56 -20.80 -45.19
CA VAL A 122 43.63 -20.22 -46.15
C VAL A 122 43.15 -21.33 -47.07
N PHE A 123 41.85 -21.42 -47.20
CA PHE A 123 41.17 -22.31 -48.14
C PHE A 123 40.64 -21.48 -49.29
N GLY A 124 40.56 -22.08 -50.48
CA GLY A 124 39.81 -21.43 -51.55
C GLY A 124 39.27 -22.41 -52.55
N ILE A 125 38.48 -21.86 -53.45
CA ILE A 125 37.78 -22.58 -54.50
C ILE A 125 38.11 -21.97 -55.85
N SER A 126 38.02 -22.76 -56.92
CA SER A 126 38.19 -22.20 -58.27
C SER A 126 36.96 -21.37 -58.68
N GLY A 127 37.20 -20.38 -59.54
CA GLY A 127 36.11 -19.60 -60.16
C GLY A 127 35.11 -20.46 -60.95
N SER A 128 35.50 -21.64 -61.42
CA SER A 128 34.60 -22.58 -62.11
C SER A 128 33.59 -23.24 -61.17
N VAL A 129 33.94 -23.43 -59.90
CA VAL A 129 33.04 -24.00 -58.87
C VAL A 129 32.13 -22.92 -58.28
N ALA A 130 32.66 -21.70 -58.17
CA ALA A 130 31.93 -20.57 -57.63
C ALA A 130 30.82 -20.04 -58.57
N GLY A 131 30.87 -20.43 -59.86
CA GLY A 131 29.89 -20.07 -60.89
C GLY A 131 29.95 -18.59 -61.30
N ASP A 132 28.99 -18.15 -62.12
CA ASP A 132 28.82 -16.74 -62.55
C ASP A 132 28.21 -15.87 -61.42
N ASN A 133 28.68 -16.03 -60.18
CA ASN A 133 28.18 -15.23 -59.08
C ASN A 133 28.68 -13.78 -59.23
N PRO A 134 27.79 -12.79 -59.44
CA PRO A 134 28.19 -11.41 -59.72
C PRO A 134 28.88 -10.72 -58.54
N ILE A 135 28.83 -11.32 -57.34
CA ILE A 135 29.51 -10.80 -56.16
C ILE A 135 31.01 -11.13 -56.22
N LEU A 136 31.47 -12.13 -56.96
CA LEU A 136 32.89 -12.50 -56.99
C LEU A 136 33.73 -11.54 -57.82
N LEU A 137 35.00 -11.38 -57.43
CA LEU A 137 35.99 -10.60 -58.17
C LEU A 137 36.74 -11.53 -59.14
N VAL A 138 36.35 -11.48 -60.40
CA VAL A 138 37.03 -12.25 -61.46
C VAL A 138 38.33 -11.53 -61.84
N ASN A 139 39.45 -12.26 -61.80
CA ASN A 139 40.80 -11.76 -62.14
C ASN A 139 41.25 -10.53 -61.31
N ASP A 140 41.03 -10.55 -59.99
CA ASP A 140 41.53 -9.50 -59.09
C ASP A 140 43.07 -9.45 -59.06
N PRO A 141 43.72 -8.35 -59.51
CA PRO A 141 45.17 -8.22 -59.48
C PRO A 141 45.75 -8.19 -58.06
N LEU A 142 44.94 -7.82 -57.07
CA LEU A 142 45.35 -7.69 -55.66
C LEU A 142 45.00 -8.94 -54.83
N ALA A 143 44.51 -10.02 -55.46
CA ALA A 143 44.16 -11.26 -54.77
C ALA A 143 45.37 -11.92 -54.07
N ALA A 144 46.57 -11.78 -54.65
CA ALA A 144 47.80 -12.32 -54.06
C ALA A 144 48.21 -11.54 -52.79
N ASP A 145 48.07 -10.20 -52.81
CA ASP A 145 48.36 -9.35 -51.66
C ASP A 145 47.33 -9.56 -50.55
N GLU A 146 46.06 -9.71 -50.92
CA GLU A 146 44.98 -10.04 -49.98
C GLU A 146 45.16 -11.40 -49.33
N LEU A 147 45.63 -12.41 -50.08
CA LEU A 147 46.00 -13.70 -49.52
C LEU A 147 47.14 -13.57 -48.50
N MET A 148 48.18 -12.80 -48.83
CA MET A 148 49.31 -12.57 -47.93
C MET A 148 48.87 -11.88 -46.64
N ALA A 149 48.05 -10.82 -46.74
CA ALA A 149 47.44 -10.16 -45.59
C ALA A 149 46.58 -11.11 -44.74
N THR A 150 45.81 -11.99 -45.41
CA THR A 150 44.99 -13.01 -44.72
C THR A 150 45.86 -14.01 -43.97
N LEU A 151 46.98 -14.46 -44.54
CA LEU A 151 47.91 -15.37 -43.89
C LEU A 151 48.64 -14.71 -42.71
N GLU A 152 49.00 -13.43 -42.85
CA GLU A 152 49.61 -12.64 -41.79
C GLU A 152 48.69 -12.53 -40.57
N LEU A 153 47.45 -12.09 -40.78
CA LEU A 153 46.48 -11.89 -39.70
C LEU A 153 45.82 -13.19 -39.25
N GLY A 154 45.90 -14.25 -40.05
CA GLY A 154 45.57 -15.62 -39.65
C GLY A 154 46.37 -16.10 -38.43
N TYR A 155 47.53 -15.50 -38.15
CA TYR A 155 48.23 -15.71 -36.88
C TYR A 155 47.49 -15.08 -35.69
N LEU A 156 47.11 -13.81 -35.82
CA LEU A 156 46.43 -13.06 -34.77
C LEU A 156 45.05 -13.68 -34.48
N LEU A 157 44.32 -14.10 -35.51
CA LEU A 157 43.03 -14.79 -35.35
C LEU A 157 43.16 -16.04 -34.49
N ASN A 158 44.21 -16.85 -34.71
CA ASN A 158 44.47 -18.08 -33.97
C ASN A 158 44.86 -17.83 -32.50
N LEU A 159 45.67 -16.80 -32.24
CA LEU A 159 46.07 -16.45 -30.87
C LEU A 159 44.88 -16.09 -29.99
N THR A 160 43.87 -15.44 -30.58
CA THR A 160 42.72 -14.92 -29.85
C THR A 160 41.62 -15.96 -29.55
N GLN A 161 41.82 -17.24 -29.89
CA GLN A 161 40.85 -18.32 -29.63
C GLN A 161 40.75 -18.77 -28.16
N HIS A 162 41.71 -18.39 -27.30
CA HIS A 162 41.79 -18.92 -25.93
C HIS A 162 41.01 -18.10 -24.89
N ASP A 163 40.58 -16.88 -25.22
CA ASP A 163 39.73 -16.03 -24.37
C ASP A 163 38.28 -16.11 -24.89
N ARG A 164 37.46 -16.98 -24.28
CA ARG A 164 36.06 -17.20 -24.68
C ARG A 164 35.12 -16.24 -23.96
N ASP A 165 34.81 -15.14 -24.65
CA ASP A 165 33.84 -14.09 -24.25
C ASP A 165 32.60 -14.07 -25.17
N PHE A 166 31.96 -15.21 -25.44
CA PHE A 166 30.82 -15.43 -26.39
C PHE A 166 31.20 -15.80 -27.83
N ALA A 167 32.38 -15.39 -28.31
CA ALA A 167 32.80 -15.63 -29.69
C ALA A 167 33.28 -17.08 -29.89
N GLU A 168 32.56 -17.82 -30.74
CA GLU A 168 32.82 -19.23 -31.01
C GLU A 168 33.68 -19.42 -32.28
N ARG A 169 33.38 -18.63 -33.31
CA ARG A 169 34.03 -18.72 -34.62
C ARG A 169 34.31 -17.35 -35.21
N MET A 170 35.49 -17.20 -35.82
CA MET A 170 35.86 -16.02 -36.58
C MET A 170 36.34 -16.43 -37.96
N GLN A 171 35.92 -15.68 -38.98
CA GLN A 171 36.22 -16.01 -40.36
C GLN A 171 36.34 -14.77 -41.24
N TYR A 172 37.18 -14.85 -42.25
CA TYR A 172 37.28 -13.86 -43.31
C TYR A 172 36.97 -14.52 -44.64
N ILE A 173 35.95 -14.04 -45.34
CA ILE A 173 35.55 -14.51 -46.67
C ILE A 173 35.92 -13.44 -47.69
N SER A 174 36.83 -13.78 -48.61
CA SER A 174 37.22 -12.93 -49.73
C SER A 174 36.29 -13.14 -50.92
N ARG A 175 36.01 -12.08 -51.68
CA ARG A 175 35.34 -12.15 -52.99
C ARG A 175 36.25 -12.68 -54.09
N SER A 176 37.56 -12.84 -53.83
CA SER A 176 38.56 -13.39 -54.75
C SER A 176 38.63 -14.93 -54.73
N GLY A 177 37.64 -15.59 -54.13
CA GLY A 177 37.50 -17.06 -54.16
C GLY A 177 38.16 -17.81 -53.00
N PHE A 178 38.49 -17.14 -51.90
CA PHE A 178 39.17 -17.78 -50.76
C PHE A 178 38.67 -17.27 -49.41
N PHE A 179 39.01 -18.00 -48.35
CA PHE A 179 38.64 -17.64 -46.99
C PHE A 179 39.57 -18.26 -45.95
N THR A 180 39.55 -17.72 -44.74
CA THR A 180 40.12 -18.37 -43.55
C THR A 180 39.07 -18.42 -42.45
N SER A 181 39.14 -19.45 -41.60
CA SER A 181 38.21 -19.68 -40.51
C SER A 181 38.91 -20.33 -39.34
N THR A 182 38.48 -19.98 -38.13
CA THR A 182 38.87 -20.69 -36.91
C THR A 182 38.29 -22.10 -36.83
N LEU A 183 37.26 -22.41 -37.64
CA LEU A 183 36.66 -23.73 -37.72
C LEU A 183 37.61 -24.72 -38.42
N PRO A 184 37.88 -25.89 -37.84
CA PRO A 184 38.77 -26.88 -38.44
C PRO A 184 38.10 -27.60 -39.61
N LEU A 185 38.31 -27.11 -40.83
CA LEU A 185 37.86 -27.77 -42.06
C LEU A 185 38.88 -28.81 -42.52
N ARG A 186 38.41 -30.04 -42.77
CA ARG A 186 39.28 -31.18 -43.15
C ARG A 186 39.03 -31.72 -44.54
N ASP A 187 37.81 -31.58 -45.05
CA ASP A 187 37.39 -32.17 -46.32
C ASP A 187 37.13 -31.10 -47.40
N GLU A 188 37.41 -31.44 -48.67
CA GLU A 188 37.21 -30.52 -49.82
C GLU A 188 35.74 -30.17 -50.01
N SER A 189 34.85 -31.14 -49.78
CA SER A 189 33.40 -30.95 -49.82
C SER A 189 32.93 -29.88 -48.82
N GLN A 190 33.49 -29.89 -47.62
CA GLN A 190 33.21 -28.92 -46.56
C GLN A 190 33.70 -27.52 -46.93
N VAL A 191 34.87 -27.41 -47.56
CA VAL A 191 35.43 -26.12 -48.04
C VAL A 191 34.50 -25.47 -49.06
N ILE A 192 34.06 -26.24 -50.06
CA ILE A 192 33.15 -25.73 -51.11
C ILE A 192 31.79 -25.35 -50.52
N THR A 193 31.22 -26.22 -49.69
CA THR A 193 29.92 -26.00 -49.06
C THR A 193 29.94 -24.76 -48.17
N HIS A 194 30.95 -24.63 -47.31
CA HIS A 194 31.09 -23.51 -46.38
C HIS A 194 31.23 -22.18 -47.11
N TYR A 195 32.09 -22.11 -48.13
CA TYR A 195 32.27 -20.88 -48.90
C TYR A 195 31.00 -20.50 -49.67
N SER A 196 30.33 -21.49 -50.28
CA SER A 196 29.09 -21.25 -51.04
C SER A 196 27.94 -20.77 -50.14
N GLN A 197 27.80 -21.38 -48.95
CA GLN A 197 26.83 -20.94 -47.93
C GLN A 197 27.13 -19.50 -47.46
N ALA A 198 28.40 -19.18 -47.22
CA ALA A 198 28.80 -17.85 -46.80
C ALA A 198 28.47 -16.77 -47.84
N LEU A 199 28.71 -17.03 -49.13
CA LEU A 199 28.38 -16.08 -50.21
C LEU A 199 26.88 -15.80 -50.34
N GLY A 200 26.04 -16.79 -50.03
CA GLY A 200 24.58 -16.65 -50.04
C GLY A 200 24.02 -16.02 -48.76
N ALA A 201 24.80 -15.96 -47.68
CA ALA A 201 24.31 -15.54 -46.38
C ALA A 201 23.98 -14.04 -46.33
N PRO A 202 22.89 -13.63 -45.63
CA PRO A 202 22.55 -12.21 -45.44
C PRO A 202 23.66 -11.38 -44.77
N TRP A 203 24.44 -11.95 -43.86
CA TRP A 203 25.58 -11.28 -43.22
C TRP A 203 26.71 -10.97 -44.20
N PHE A 204 26.80 -11.68 -45.33
CA PHE A 204 27.76 -11.39 -46.40
C PHE A 204 27.15 -10.45 -47.46
N THR A 205 25.96 -10.78 -47.96
CA THR A 205 25.33 -10.05 -49.08
C THR A 205 24.82 -8.66 -48.70
N ARG A 206 24.47 -8.42 -47.42
CA ARG A 206 24.10 -7.08 -46.93
C ARG A 206 25.30 -6.15 -46.77
N GLN A 207 26.53 -6.65 -46.91
CA GLN A 207 27.75 -5.84 -46.81
C GLN A 207 28.11 -5.10 -48.10
N THR A 208 27.28 -5.20 -49.15
CA THR A 208 27.43 -4.35 -50.34
C THR A 208 27.35 -2.87 -49.97
N GLN A 209 28.06 -2.01 -50.70
CA GLN A 209 28.08 -0.56 -50.41
C GLN A 209 26.69 0.09 -50.47
N ARG A 210 25.77 -0.48 -51.26
CA ARG A 210 24.37 -0.06 -51.34
C ARG A 210 23.59 -0.36 -50.07
N ASN A 211 23.79 -1.54 -49.48
CA ASN A 211 23.02 -2.01 -48.32
C ASN A 211 23.67 -1.63 -46.99
N ASN A 212 24.99 -1.42 -46.98
CA ASN A 212 25.75 -0.93 -45.83
C ASN A 212 26.65 0.25 -46.24
N PRO A 213 26.07 1.45 -46.46
CA PRO A 213 26.85 2.64 -46.84
C PRO A 213 27.72 3.15 -45.70
N GLY A 214 27.30 2.96 -44.44
CA GLY A 214 28.05 3.36 -43.24
C GLY A 214 29.21 2.44 -42.87
N ARG A 215 29.36 1.29 -43.55
CA ARG A 215 30.39 0.26 -43.29
C ARG A 215 30.47 -0.16 -41.82
N GLY A 216 29.32 -0.15 -41.15
CA GLY A 216 29.14 -0.57 -39.76
C GLY A 216 28.98 -2.09 -39.62
N VAL A 217 28.87 -2.55 -38.37
CA VAL A 217 28.58 -3.94 -38.05
C VAL A 217 27.15 -4.29 -38.49
N ILE A 218 26.99 -5.43 -39.14
CA ILE A 218 25.68 -6.01 -39.43
C ILE A 218 25.50 -7.25 -38.58
N TRP A 219 24.44 -7.27 -37.80
CA TRP A 219 23.99 -8.43 -37.04
C TRP A 219 23.03 -9.28 -37.86
N GLN A 220 23.25 -10.59 -37.84
CA GLN A 220 22.31 -11.58 -38.34
C GLN A 220 21.94 -12.53 -37.21
N THR A 221 20.64 -12.62 -36.96
CA THR A 221 20.00 -13.59 -36.09
C THR A 221 19.27 -14.61 -36.96
N PHE A 222 19.32 -15.88 -36.58
CA PHE A 222 18.56 -16.92 -37.26
C PHE A 222 17.26 -17.14 -36.48
N PRO A 223 16.09 -16.88 -37.08
CA PRO A 223 14.84 -17.37 -36.52
C PRO A 223 14.85 -18.90 -36.66
N ASP A 224 14.51 -19.60 -35.58
CA ASP A 224 14.52 -21.07 -35.44
C ASP A 224 14.12 -21.91 -36.68
N ASP A 225 14.65 -23.15 -36.70
CA ASP A 225 14.37 -24.30 -37.60
C ASP A 225 15.35 -24.58 -38.76
N ASP A 226 16.67 -24.60 -38.51
CA ASP A 226 17.51 -25.60 -39.19
C ASP A 226 17.92 -26.69 -38.20
N PRO A 227 17.20 -27.84 -38.15
CA PRO A 227 17.53 -28.95 -37.27
C PRO A 227 18.90 -29.60 -37.56
N GLN A 228 19.64 -29.13 -38.56
CA GLN A 228 21.01 -29.57 -38.86
C GLN A 228 22.11 -28.72 -38.19
N LEU A 229 21.80 -27.55 -37.63
CA LEU A 229 22.77 -26.73 -36.90
C LEU A 229 22.85 -27.20 -35.44
N GLU A 230 23.93 -27.90 -35.08
CA GLU A 230 24.18 -28.43 -33.72
C GLU A 230 24.25 -27.32 -32.65
N GLU A 231 24.58 -26.08 -33.02
CA GLU A 231 24.58 -24.91 -32.13
C GLU A 231 24.00 -23.67 -32.84
N GLN A 232 23.08 -22.97 -32.16
CA GLN A 232 22.56 -21.68 -32.62
C GLN A 232 23.59 -20.59 -32.38
N VAL A 233 23.85 -19.78 -33.41
CA VAL A 233 24.80 -18.68 -33.36
C VAL A 233 24.19 -17.37 -33.84
N VAL A 234 24.68 -16.26 -33.29
CA VAL A 234 24.40 -14.90 -33.78
C VAL A 234 25.64 -14.41 -34.52
N THR A 235 25.51 -13.97 -35.77
CA THR A 235 26.66 -13.56 -36.58
C THR A 235 26.77 -12.03 -36.63
N ALA A 236 27.89 -11.48 -36.18
CA ALA A 236 28.31 -10.12 -36.50
C ALA A 236 29.20 -10.14 -37.74
N SER A 237 29.07 -9.14 -38.60
CA SER A 237 29.89 -9.02 -39.80
C SER A 237 30.28 -7.59 -40.10
N ILE A 238 31.50 -7.39 -40.63
CA ILE A 238 31.99 -6.10 -41.12
C ILE A 238 32.67 -6.28 -42.48
N PRO A 239 32.54 -5.32 -43.40
CA PRO A 239 33.19 -5.41 -44.69
C PRO A 239 34.66 -5.02 -44.60
N LEU A 240 35.48 -5.60 -45.48
CA LEU A 240 36.83 -5.13 -45.77
C LEU A 240 36.81 -4.32 -47.06
N ASP A 241 37.14 -3.03 -46.96
CA ASP A 241 37.38 -2.16 -48.11
C ASP A 241 38.83 -1.83 -48.26
N PHE A 242 39.30 -1.82 -49.50
CA PHE A 242 40.63 -1.36 -49.84
C PHE A 242 40.67 -0.80 -51.26
N ALA A 243 41.40 0.31 -51.45
CA ALA A 243 41.52 1.01 -52.72
C ALA A 243 40.17 1.38 -53.38
N GLY A 244 39.13 1.65 -52.57
CA GLY A 244 37.78 1.98 -53.05
C GLY A 244 36.92 0.79 -53.46
N TYR A 245 37.40 -0.45 -53.25
CA TYR A 245 36.66 -1.68 -53.55
C TYR A 245 36.38 -2.49 -52.29
N TRP A 246 35.16 -3.03 -52.21
CA TRP A 246 34.78 -4.03 -51.22
C TRP A 246 35.44 -5.37 -51.57
N ARG A 247 36.38 -5.85 -50.76
CA ARG A 247 37.15 -7.08 -51.02
C ARG A 247 36.52 -8.33 -50.43
N GLY A 248 35.95 -8.22 -49.25
CA GLY A 248 35.47 -9.36 -48.50
C GLY A 248 34.74 -8.95 -47.23
N VAL A 249 34.45 -9.93 -46.39
CA VAL A 249 33.73 -9.75 -45.14
C VAL A 249 34.42 -10.52 -44.04
N LEU A 250 34.67 -9.83 -42.93
CA LEU A 250 35.05 -10.45 -41.67
C LEU A 250 33.78 -10.72 -40.87
N ALA A 251 33.59 -11.96 -40.42
CA ALA A 251 32.45 -12.36 -39.61
C ALA A 251 32.90 -13.04 -38.32
N MET A 252 32.10 -12.87 -37.28
CA MET A 252 32.27 -13.48 -35.97
C MET A 252 30.93 -14.04 -35.51
N ASP A 253 30.93 -15.30 -35.12
CA ASP A 253 29.75 -16.00 -34.61
C ASP A 253 29.81 -16.08 -33.09
N PHE A 254 28.70 -15.70 -32.47
CA PHE A 254 28.50 -15.69 -31.03
C PHE A 254 27.60 -16.86 -30.65
N SER A 255 28.06 -17.73 -29.75
CA SER A 255 27.27 -18.89 -29.34
C SER A 255 26.07 -18.47 -28.49
N VAL A 256 24.87 -18.84 -28.91
CA VAL A 256 23.64 -18.59 -28.14
C VAL A 256 23.70 -19.35 -26.79
N SER A 257 24.41 -20.47 -26.74
CA SER A 257 24.59 -21.25 -25.52
C SER A 257 25.42 -20.49 -24.46
N GLU A 258 26.47 -19.78 -24.89
CA GLU A 258 27.30 -18.96 -23.99
C GLU A 258 26.54 -17.70 -23.53
N ILE A 259 25.78 -17.06 -24.42
CA ILE A 259 24.86 -15.96 -24.07
C ILE A 259 23.84 -16.45 -23.02
N LYS A 260 23.24 -17.63 -23.23
CA LYS A 260 22.32 -18.24 -22.26
C LYS A 260 23.00 -18.49 -20.92
N ALA A 261 24.22 -19.03 -20.91
CA ALA A 261 24.99 -19.28 -19.70
C ALA A 261 25.25 -17.98 -18.92
N PHE A 262 25.54 -16.87 -19.62
CA PHE A 262 25.65 -15.54 -19.03
C PHE A 262 24.33 -15.05 -18.42
N LEU A 263 23.21 -15.18 -19.11
CA LEU A 263 21.90 -14.78 -18.56
C LEU A 263 21.52 -15.60 -17.32
N VAL A 264 21.89 -16.89 -17.28
CA VAL A 264 21.71 -17.76 -16.11
C VAL A 264 22.63 -17.36 -14.96
N SER A 265 23.90 -17.03 -15.21
CA SER A 265 24.83 -16.60 -14.16
C SER A 265 24.38 -15.27 -13.52
N ALA A 266 23.82 -14.36 -14.31
CA ALA A 266 23.23 -13.10 -13.84
C ALA A 266 22.07 -13.28 -12.84
N MET A 267 21.42 -14.46 -12.80
CA MET A 267 20.38 -14.78 -11.81
C MET A 267 20.93 -15.29 -10.47
N GLN A 268 22.15 -15.85 -10.43
CA GLN A 268 22.65 -16.62 -9.28
C GLN A 268 22.85 -15.80 -7.99
N GLY A 269 22.79 -14.46 -8.05
CA GLY A 269 22.85 -13.56 -6.90
C GLY A 269 21.56 -13.45 -6.06
N GLY A 270 20.69 -14.45 -6.07
CA GLY A 270 19.37 -14.40 -5.42
C GLY A 270 18.36 -13.49 -6.12
N GLN A 271 18.60 -13.21 -7.41
CA GLN A 271 17.75 -12.36 -8.23
C GLN A 271 16.64 -13.23 -8.85
N GLU A 272 15.40 -13.04 -8.40
CA GLU A 272 14.23 -13.67 -9.02
C GLU A 272 13.86 -13.02 -10.38
N GLY A 273 13.10 -13.73 -11.19
CA GLY A 273 12.69 -13.32 -12.53
C GLY A 273 13.53 -13.92 -13.66
N GLU A 274 13.05 -13.78 -14.88
CA GLU A 274 13.63 -14.36 -16.10
C GLU A 274 14.23 -13.26 -16.98
N TYR A 275 15.46 -13.43 -17.44
CA TYR A 275 16.07 -12.61 -18.49
C TYR A 275 15.85 -13.26 -19.84
N GLN A 276 15.44 -12.46 -20.82
CA GLN A 276 15.24 -12.90 -22.20
C GLN A 276 15.87 -11.88 -23.15
N LEU A 277 16.66 -12.37 -24.11
CA LEU A 277 17.26 -11.55 -25.16
C LEU A 277 16.47 -11.73 -26.45
N TYR A 278 16.12 -10.61 -27.08
CA TYR A 278 15.40 -10.59 -28.34
C TYR A 278 16.16 -9.79 -29.40
N ASP A 279 15.97 -10.16 -30.66
CA ASP A 279 16.47 -9.39 -31.80
C ASP A 279 15.59 -8.17 -32.14
N SER A 280 16.00 -7.40 -33.15
CA SER A 280 15.26 -6.22 -33.65
C SER A 280 13.84 -6.54 -34.17
N HIS A 281 13.53 -7.80 -34.47
CA HIS A 281 12.23 -8.27 -34.92
C HIS A 281 11.41 -8.91 -33.78
N LEU A 282 11.92 -8.90 -32.55
CA LEU A 282 11.33 -9.56 -31.38
C LEU A 282 11.24 -11.08 -31.49
N ASN A 283 12.19 -11.69 -32.18
CA ASN A 283 12.46 -13.12 -32.06
C ASN A 283 13.32 -13.37 -30.82
N LEU A 284 12.95 -14.38 -30.04
CA LEU A 284 13.70 -14.78 -28.86
C LEU A 284 15.01 -15.45 -29.28
N LEU A 285 16.13 -14.98 -28.73
CA LEU A 285 17.47 -15.53 -28.98
C LEU A 285 17.94 -16.42 -27.83
N ALA A 286 17.84 -15.91 -26.60
CA ALA A 286 18.30 -16.61 -25.41
C ALA A 286 17.41 -16.29 -24.21
N SER A 287 17.26 -17.24 -23.29
CA SER A 287 16.55 -17.05 -22.03
C SER A 287 17.29 -17.70 -20.87
N SER A 288 17.25 -17.05 -19.71
CA SER A 288 17.74 -17.61 -18.44
C SER A 288 16.81 -18.65 -17.82
N ALA A 289 15.60 -18.86 -18.37
CA ALA A 289 14.67 -19.84 -17.84
C ALA A 289 15.20 -21.28 -17.99
N PRO A 290 14.98 -22.14 -16.99
CA PRO A 290 15.19 -23.58 -17.15
C PRO A 290 14.22 -24.09 -18.23
N GLY A 291 14.75 -24.87 -19.19
CA GLY A 291 14.17 -25.05 -20.54
C GLY A 291 12.67 -25.36 -20.66
N ASN A 292 12.00 -25.90 -19.64
CA ASN A 292 10.57 -26.24 -19.69
C ASN A 292 9.62 -25.17 -19.12
N VAL A 293 10.14 -24.02 -18.63
CA VAL A 293 9.33 -22.98 -17.95
C VAL A 293 9.55 -21.60 -18.59
N LEU A 294 9.65 -21.55 -19.92
CA LEU A 294 9.94 -20.32 -20.63
C LEU A 294 8.70 -19.43 -20.70
N THR A 295 8.76 -18.21 -20.15
CA THR A 295 7.59 -17.30 -20.16
C THR A 295 7.53 -16.52 -21.46
N LEU A 296 6.88 -17.08 -22.49
CA LEU A 296 6.72 -16.40 -23.78
C LEU A 296 5.86 -15.13 -23.67
N LEU A 297 6.20 -14.15 -24.50
CA LEU A 297 5.39 -12.95 -24.73
C LEU A 297 4.17 -13.33 -25.58
N SER A 298 2.98 -12.93 -25.14
CA SER A 298 1.77 -13.00 -25.96
C SER A 298 1.85 -12.00 -27.12
N PRO A 299 1.11 -12.23 -28.23
CA PRO A 299 1.11 -11.31 -29.37
C PRO A 299 0.75 -9.86 -28.98
N ARG A 300 -0.15 -9.70 -28.00
CA ARG A 300 -0.54 -8.39 -27.47
C ARG A 300 0.58 -7.70 -26.70
N GLU A 301 1.36 -8.46 -25.92
CA GLU A 301 2.50 -7.92 -25.19
C GLU A 301 3.63 -7.53 -26.15
N GLN A 302 3.87 -8.34 -27.20
CA GLN A 302 4.82 -8.00 -28.27
C GLN A 302 4.42 -6.70 -28.97
N GLU A 303 3.13 -6.50 -29.29
CA GLU A 303 2.64 -5.26 -29.89
C GLU A 303 2.89 -4.04 -28.98
N LEU A 304 2.55 -4.15 -27.68
CA LEU A 304 2.77 -3.07 -26.71
C LEU A 304 4.25 -2.73 -26.56
N LEU A 305 5.11 -3.74 -26.46
CA LEU A 305 6.55 -3.59 -26.36
C LEU A 305 7.15 -2.99 -27.64
N SER A 306 6.70 -3.42 -28.82
CA SER A 306 7.16 -2.88 -30.11
C SER A 306 6.94 -1.37 -30.22
N ARG A 307 5.82 -0.85 -29.67
CA ARG A 307 5.54 0.59 -29.61
C ARG A 307 6.42 1.30 -28.59
N ALA A 308 6.69 0.66 -27.45
CA ALA A 308 7.53 1.24 -26.40
C ALA A 308 9.00 1.38 -26.83
N PHE A 309 9.53 0.42 -27.59
CA PHE A 309 10.93 0.41 -28.05
C PHE A 309 11.28 1.51 -29.05
N VAL A 310 10.28 2.13 -29.69
CA VAL A 310 10.50 3.24 -30.63
C VAL A 310 10.91 4.52 -29.88
N HIS A 311 10.42 4.71 -28.65
CA HIS A 311 10.59 5.96 -27.92
C HIS A 311 11.62 5.86 -26.79
N ASP A 312 11.66 4.73 -26.08
CA ASP A 312 12.45 4.60 -24.86
C ASP A 312 13.48 3.46 -24.96
N ASN A 313 14.77 3.81 -24.79
CA ASN A 313 15.86 2.83 -24.73
C ASN A 313 15.78 1.91 -23.50
N GLN A 314 15.04 2.33 -22.46
CA GLN A 314 14.83 1.54 -21.26
C GLN A 314 13.47 1.87 -20.67
N GLY A 315 12.83 0.89 -20.05
CA GLY A 315 11.55 1.14 -19.40
C GLY A 315 10.97 -0.08 -18.71
N GLY A 316 9.71 0.02 -18.34
CA GLY A 316 8.98 -1.12 -17.81
C GLY A 316 7.48 -0.97 -17.91
N LEU A 317 6.82 -2.11 -18.12
CA LEU A 317 5.41 -2.28 -18.34
C LEU A 317 4.85 -3.19 -17.26
N ARG A 318 3.88 -2.67 -16.49
CA ARG A 318 3.15 -3.44 -15.50
C ARG A 318 1.92 -4.07 -16.15
N LEU A 319 1.86 -5.39 -16.11
CA LEU A 319 0.70 -6.17 -16.52
C LEU A 319 0.01 -6.74 -15.27
N LEU A 320 -1.16 -7.34 -15.46
CA LEU A 320 -1.96 -7.87 -14.36
C LEU A 320 -1.23 -8.96 -13.56
N THR A 321 -0.45 -9.80 -14.23
CA THR A 321 0.18 -11.00 -13.64
C THR A 321 1.71 -10.95 -13.60
N ARG A 322 2.32 -10.00 -14.31
CA ARG A 322 3.78 -9.88 -14.41
C ARG A 322 4.21 -8.43 -14.66
N TYR A 323 5.43 -8.12 -14.28
CA TYR A 323 6.13 -6.88 -14.60
C TYR A 323 7.23 -7.19 -15.62
N ILE A 324 7.27 -6.43 -16.70
CA ILE A 324 8.26 -6.59 -17.77
C ILE A 324 9.09 -5.31 -17.81
N SER A 325 10.40 -5.42 -17.68
CA SER A 325 11.33 -4.31 -17.90
C SER A 325 12.18 -4.59 -19.12
N TRP A 326 12.62 -3.55 -19.82
CA TRP A 326 13.45 -3.68 -21.01
C TRP A 326 14.63 -2.69 -20.98
N ALA A 327 15.71 -3.10 -21.65
CA ALA A 327 16.86 -2.27 -21.95
C ALA A 327 17.36 -2.63 -23.35
N LYS A 328 17.46 -1.62 -24.23
CA LYS A 328 18.03 -1.76 -25.55
C LYS A 328 19.55 -1.81 -25.44
N LEU A 329 20.16 -2.81 -26.08
CA LEU A 329 21.61 -2.94 -26.13
C LEU A 329 22.18 -1.88 -27.07
N ARG A 330 23.36 -1.33 -26.73
CA ARG A 330 24.02 -0.30 -27.54
C ARG A 330 24.78 -0.92 -28.70
N ASN A 331 25.35 -2.10 -28.48
CA ASN A 331 26.28 -2.75 -29.40
C ASN A 331 25.66 -3.94 -30.14
N PHE A 332 24.39 -4.21 -29.89
CA PHE A 332 23.62 -5.27 -30.54
C PHE A 332 22.24 -4.73 -30.94
N ASP A 333 21.77 -5.07 -32.14
CA ASP A 333 20.45 -4.69 -32.64
C ASP A 333 19.35 -5.56 -32.01
N GLY A 334 19.19 -5.42 -30.69
CA GLY A 334 18.24 -6.19 -29.91
C GLY A 334 17.92 -5.57 -28.55
N VAL A 335 17.05 -6.25 -27.82
CA VAL A 335 16.54 -5.80 -26.52
C VAL A 335 16.66 -6.90 -25.49
N LEU A 336 17.19 -6.54 -24.33
CA LEU A 336 17.19 -7.39 -23.15
C LEU A 336 15.94 -7.09 -22.33
N LEU A 337 15.17 -8.13 -22.05
CA LEU A 337 13.97 -8.09 -21.24
C LEU A 337 14.22 -8.79 -19.91
N ARG A 338 13.64 -8.27 -18.84
CA ARG A 338 13.49 -8.97 -17.58
C ARG A 338 12.01 -9.08 -17.23
N ILE A 339 11.54 -10.31 -17.08
CA ILE A 339 10.17 -10.66 -16.76
C ILE A 339 10.11 -11.16 -15.33
N HIS A 340 9.22 -10.56 -14.54
CA HIS A 340 9.02 -10.94 -13.14
C HIS A 340 7.54 -11.21 -12.91
N THR A 341 7.17 -12.40 -12.44
CA THR A 341 5.77 -12.69 -12.14
C THR A 341 5.35 -11.99 -10.84
N LEU A 342 4.04 -11.78 -10.67
CA LEU A 342 3.49 -11.19 -9.45
C LEU A 342 3.74 -12.10 -8.24
N ARG A 343 3.79 -13.42 -8.43
CA ARG A 343 4.11 -14.39 -7.36
C ARG A 343 5.55 -14.24 -6.88
N GLU A 344 6.50 -14.12 -7.79
CA GLU A 344 7.90 -13.85 -7.46
C GLU A 344 8.02 -12.45 -6.82
N GLY A 345 7.33 -11.44 -7.36
CA GLY A 345 7.35 -10.08 -6.79
C GLY A 345 6.90 -10.04 -5.33
N VAL A 346 5.89 -10.87 -4.99
CA VAL A 346 5.39 -11.03 -3.62
C VAL A 346 6.35 -11.81 -2.71
N ARG A 347 7.10 -12.79 -3.25
CA ARG A 347 8.09 -13.57 -2.48
C ARG A 347 9.41 -12.82 -2.26
N GLY A 348 9.78 -11.94 -3.17
CA GLY A 348 10.96 -11.10 -3.03
C GLY A 348 10.91 -10.16 -1.82
N ASN A 349 12.05 -9.51 -1.54
CA ASN A 349 12.21 -8.63 -0.38
C ASN A 349 11.14 -7.54 -0.30
N PHE A 350 10.82 -6.88 -1.43
CA PHE A 350 9.80 -5.83 -1.49
C PHE A 350 8.38 -6.37 -1.22
N GLY A 351 8.06 -7.56 -1.72
CA GLY A 351 6.79 -8.24 -1.47
C GLY A 351 6.61 -8.61 0.00
N THR A 352 7.65 -9.18 0.62
CA THR A 352 7.67 -9.51 2.05
C THR A 352 7.48 -8.27 2.92
N ILE A 353 8.19 -7.17 2.60
CA ILE A 353 8.03 -5.88 3.30
C ILE A 353 6.59 -5.36 3.15
N THR A 354 6.01 -5.43 1.94
CA THR A 354 4.64 -4.99 1.67
C THR A 354 3.61 -5.82 2.44
N ILE A 355 3.77 -7.14 2.49
CA ILE A 355 2.92 -8.03 3.30
C ILE A 355 3.05 -7.70 4.79
N ALA A 356 4.27 -7.49 5.29
CA ALA A 356 4.48 -7.15 6.69
C ALA A 356 3.84 -5.80 7.06
N LEU A 357 3.98 -4.78 6.23
CA LEU A 357 3.35 -3.46 6.43
C LEU A 357 1.83 -3.53 6.37
N THR A 358 1.27 -4.27 5.43
CA THR A 358 -0.19 -4.45 5.32
C THR A 358 -0.74 -5.24 6.52
N LEU A 359 -0.04 -6.27 6.99
CA LEU A 359 -0.43 -7.02 8.18
C LEU A 359 -0.33 -6.16 9.45
N MET A 360 0.73 -5.36 9.58
CA MET A 360 0.89 -4.40 10.68
C MET A 360 -0.23 -3.35 10.67
N TRP A 361 -0.64 -2.87 9.50
CA TRP A 361 -1.78 -1.96 9.35
C TRP A 361 -3.09 -2.61 9.80
N VAL A 362 -3.36 -3.85 9.37
CA VAL A 362 -4.56 -4.60 9.76
C VAL A 362 -4.59 -4.80 11.28
N LEU A 363 -3.46 -5.15 11.89
CA LEU A 363 -3.36 -5.29 13.34
C LEU A 363 -3.61 -3.95 14.06
N PHE A 364 -3.01 -2.87 13.57
CA PHE A 364 -3.16 -1.53 14.13
C PHE A 364 -4.62 -1.03 14.02
N THR A 365 -5.26 -1.22 12.87
CA THR A 365 -6.67 -0.86 12.67
C THR A 365 -7.62 -1.70 13.52
N LEU A 366 -7.35 -3.00 13.69
CA LEU A 366 -8.07 -3.87 14.62
C LEU A 366 -7.94 -3.37 16.07
N MET A 367 -6.72 -3.00 16.48
CA MET A 367 -6.46 -2.44 17.81
C MET A 367 -7.21 -1.12 18.02
N LEU A 368 -7.18 -0.21 17.03
CA LEU A 368 -7.93 1.05 17.07
C LEU A 368 -9.44 0.81 17.16
N LEU A 369 -10.00 -0.14 16.41
CA LEU A 369 -11.41 -0.51 16.45
C LEU A 369 -11.81 -1.04 17.83
N LEU A 370 -10.97 -1.90 18.42
CA LEU A 370 -11.17 -2.42 19.77
C LEU A 370 -11.14 -1.29 20.80
N SER A 371 -10.14 -0.41 20.74
CA SER A 371 -10.03 0.76 21.62
C SER A 371 -11.25 1.68 21.48
N TRP A 372 -11.71 1.94 20.25
CA TRP A 372 -12.92 2.74 20.01
C TRP A 372 -14.16 2.11 20.65
N LEU A 373 -14.34 0.79 20.51
CA LEU A 373 -15.47 0.08 21.10
C LEU A 373 -15.44 0.16 22.63
N VAL A 374 -14.27 -0.07 23.25
CA VAL A 374 -14.09 0.00 24.70
C VAL A 374 -14.35 1.40 25.22
N ILE A 375 -13.74 2.43 24.63
CA ILE A 375 -13.91 3.83 25.07
C ILE A 375 -15.37 4.26 24.92
N ARG A 376 -16.01 3.93 23.80
CA ARG A 376 -17.43 4.28 23.57
C ARG A 376 -18.34 3.60 24.59
N ARG A 377 -18.09 2.33 24.91
CA ARG A 377 -18.84 1.58 25.94
C ARG A 377 -18.64 2.19 27.31
N MET A 378 -17.41 2.56 27.66
CA MET A 378 -17.07 3.18 28.94
C MET A 378 -17.77 4.54 29.11
N VAL A 379 -17.68 5.42 28.11
CA VAL A 379 -18.31 6.75 28.13
C VAL A 379 -19.84 6.63 28.29
N ARG A 380 -20.47 5.68 27.59
CA ARG A 380 -21.91 5.42 27.73
C ARG A 380 -22.27 4.95 29.14
N ASN A 381 -21.53 3.98 29.68
CA ASN A 381 -21.76 3.44 31.01
C ASN A 381 -21.58 4.51 32.09
N MET A 382 -20.54 5.33 31.98
CA MET A 382 -20.26 6.43 32.90
C MET A 382 -21.40 7.45 32.90
N SER A 383 -21.90 7.83 31.72
CA SER A 383 -23.03 8.76 31.60
C SER A 383 -24.30 8.22 32.27
N VAL A 384 -24.62 6.93 32.07
CA VAL A 384 -25.80 6.30 32.70
C VAL A 384 -25.65 6.23 34.21
N LEU A 385 -24.47 5.86 34.69
CA LEU A 385 -24.18 5.77 36.12
C LEU A 385 -24.29 7.14 36.78
N GLN A 386 -23.77 8.19 36.14
CA GLN A 386 -23.86 9.55 36.64
C GLN A 386 -25.33 10.01 36.78
N THR A 387 -26.16 9.81 35.75
CA THR A 387 -27.59 10.16 35.83
C THR A 387 -28.32 9.37 36.92
N SER A 388 -27.98 8.10 37.10
CA SER A 388 -28.58 7.27 38.16
C SER A 388 -28.21 7.73 39.56
N LEU A 389 -26.94 8.10 39.78
CA LEU A 389 -26.45 8.62 41.05
C LEU A 389 -27.05 10.00 41.35
N GLU A 390 -27.13 10.89 40.36
CA GLU A 390 -27.79 12.18 40.49
C GLU A 390 -29.28 12.01 40.89
N TRP A 391 -29.99 11.08 40.24
CA TRP A 391 -31.40 10.83 40.56
C TRP A 391 -31.60 10.30 41.99
N GLN A 392 -30.76 9.33 42.43
CA GLN A 392 -30.78 8.78 43.79
C GLN A 392 -30.36 9.79 44.85
N ALA A 393 -29.42 10.68 44.54
CA ALA A 393 -28.98 11.72 45.44
C ALA A 393 -30.06 12.79 45.68
N TRP A 394 -31.04 12.93 44.77
CA TRP A 394 -32.06 13.97 44.84
C TRP A 394 -33.43 13.49 45.33
N HIS A 395 -33.76 12.21 45.17
CA HIS A 395 -35.11 11.70 45.44
C HIS A 395 -35.13 10.62 46.52
N ASP A 396 -36.22 10.57 47.29
CA ASP A 396 -36.52 9.48 48.20
C ASP A 396 -36.88 8.21 47.41
N ALA A 397 -36.22 7.09 47.75
CA ALA A 397 -36.35 5.84 46.99
C ALA A 397 -37.77 5.25 47.01
N LEU A 398 -38.50 5.45 48.11
CA LEU A 398 -39.85 4.94 48.30
C LEU A 398 -40.90 5.85 47.65
N THR A 399 -40.89 7.13 48.00
CA THR A 399 -41.96 8.07 47.63
C THR A 399 -41.72 8.78 46.30
N ARG A 400 -40.50 8.71 45.74
CA ARG A 400 -40.06 9.42 44.53
C ARG A 400 -40.16 10.95 44.62
N LEU A 401 -40.42 11.50 45.81
CA LEU A 401 -40.39 12.93 46.10
C LEU A 401 -38.94 13.39 46.31
N LEU A 402 -38.70 14.69 46.41
CA LEU A 402 -37.39 15.19 46.83
C LEU A 402 -37.03 14.61 48.20
N ASN A 403 -35.80 14.16 48.36
CA ASN A 403 -35.30 13.83 49.69
C ASN A 403 -35.02 15.12 50.48
N ARG A 404 -34.77 14.97 51.79
CA ARG A 404 -34.49 16.11 52.67
C ARG A 404 -33.42 17.05 52.13
N GLY A 405 -32.29 16.52 51.66
CA GLY A 405 -31.17 17.32 51.17
C GLY A 405 -31.56 18.17 49.96
N ALA A 406 -32.15 17.53 48.94
CA ALA A 406 -32.55 18.21 47.71
C ALA A 406 -33.69 19.20 47.93
N LEU A 407 -34.64 18.89 48.83
CA LEU A 407 -35.69 19.84 49.19
C LEU A 407 -35.11 21.10 49.83
N PHE A 408 -34.20 20.95 50.80
CA PHE A 408 -33.62 22.08 51.53
C PHE A 408 -32.79 22.97 50.60
N GLU A 409 -31.96 22.36 49.76
CA GLU A 409 -31.16 23.09 48.77
C GLU A 409 -32.05 23.92 47.82
N GLN A 410 -33.09 23.32 47.27
CA GLN A 410 -34.02 24.02 46.38
C GLN A 410 -34.88 25.05 47.12
N ALA A 411 -35.30 24.76 48.34
CA ALA A 411 -36.11 25.66 49.16
C ALA A 411 -35.35 26.94 49.52
N MET A 412 -34.06 26.85 49.87
CA MET A 412 -33.22 28.03 50.11
C MET A 412 -33.10 28.93 48.87
N ALA A 413 -32.95 28.33 47.67
CA ALA A 413 -32.89 29.08 46.43
C ALA A 413 -34.21 29.81 46.13
N VAL A 414 -35.33 29.09 46.25
CA VAL A 414 -36.68 29.64 46.05
C VAL A 414 -37.00 30.73 47.09
N ALA A 415 -36.58 30.54 48.33
CA ALA A 415 -36.74 31.53 49.38
C ALA A 415 -36.02 32.85 49.06
N SER A 416 -34.77 32.77 48.60
CA SER A 416 -34.01 33.95 48.17
C SER A 416 -34.66 34.66 46.97
N ASP A 417 -35.24 33.90 46.04
CA ASP A 417 -35.97 34.45 44.89
C ASP A 417 -37.24 35.19 45.32
N CYS A 418 -38.03 34.61 46.21
CA CYS A 418 -39.22 35.24 46.78
C CYS A 418 -38.86 36.52 47.56
N GLN A 419 -37.80 36.49 48.36
CA GLN A 419 -37.32 37.66 49.11
C GLN A 419 -36.93 38.81 48.17
N ARG A 420 -36.14 38.53 47.12
CA ARG A 420 -35.71 39.54 46.14
C ARG A 420 -36.88 40.13 45.34
N SER A 421 -37.90 39.33 45.08
CA SER A 421 -39.08 39.75 44.31
C SER A 421 -40.19 40.33 45.18
N GLY A 422 -40.04 40.33 46.51
CA GLY A 422 -41.07 40.81 47.45
C GLY A 422 -42.35 39.97 47.42
N ARG A 423 -42.28 38.70 47.02
CA ARG A 423 -43.45 37.81 46.88
C ARG A 423 -43.55 36.85 48.07
N PRO A 424 -44.75 36.53 48.56
CA PRO A 424 -44.90 35.69 49.76
C PRO A 424 -44.43 34.26 49.51
N LEU A 425 -43.85 33.63 50.53
CA LEU A 425 -43.41 32.24 50.53
C LEU A 425 -44.09 31.52 51.69
N ALA A 426 -44.73 30.38 51.43
CA ALA A 426 -45.34 29.57 52.48
C ALA A 426 -44.67 28.19 52.59
N VAL A 427 -44.66 27.65 53.82
CA VAL A 427 -44.15 26.32 54.13
C VAL A 427 -45.25 25.52 54.85
N ILE A 428 -45.47 24.29 54.42
CA ILE A 428 -46.37 23.35 55.07
C ILE A 428 -45.53 22.16 55.55
N GLN A 429 -45.54 21.93 56.86
CA GLN A 429 -44.97 20.74 57.48
C GLN A 429 -46.11 19.76 57.79
N LEU A 430 -45.98 18.51 57.34
CA LEU A 430 -47.00 17.47 57.44
C LEU A 430 -46.42 16.23 58.11
N ASP A 431 -47.20 15.60 58.97
CA ASP A 431 -46.86 14.31 59.57
C ASP A 431 -48.09 13.40 59.63
N LEU A 432 -47.86 12.10 59.37
CA LEU A 432 -48.91 11.09 59.38
C LEU A 432 -49.26 10.65 60.80
N ASP A 433 -50.52 10.83 61.16
CA ASP A 433 -50.99 10.52 62.50
C ASP A 433 -50.94 9.01 62.77
N HIS A 434 -50.39 8.63 63.92
CA HIS A 434 -50.30 7.25 64.38
C HIS A 434 -49.56 6.29 63.41
N PHE A 435 -48.65 6.81 62.56
CA PHE A 435 -47.96 5.98 61.57
C PHE A 435 -47.14 4.83 62.21
N LYS A 436 -46.51 5.07 63.35
CA LYS A 436 -45.86 4.01 64.14
C LYS A 436 -46.81 2.86 64.48
N HIS A 437 -48.05 3.16 64.90
CA HIS A 437 -49.05 2.13 65.20
C HIS A 437 -49.48 1.34 63.95
N ILE A 438 -49.48 1.98 62.78
CA ILE A 438 -49.73 1.28 61.51
C ILE A 438 -48.60 0.27 61.24
N ASN A 439 -47.34 0.68 61.41
CA ASN A 439 -46.19 -0.22 61.26
C ASN A 439 -46.22 -1.36 62.28
N ASP A 440 -46.49 -1.05 63.55
CA ASP A 440 -46.50 -2.03 64.63
C ASP A 440 -47.62 -3.07 64.44
N ARG A 441 -48.79 -2.65 63.92
CA ARG A 441 -49.96 -3.52 63.75
C ARG A 441 -50.01 -4.29 62.42
N TYR A 442 -49.55 -3.67 61.33
CA TYR A 442 -49.71 -4.21 59.98
C TYR A 442 -48.37 -4.48 59.26
N GLY A 443 -47.25 -4.22 59.93
CA GLY A 443 -45.89 -4.40 59.41
C GLY A 443 -45.42 -3.24 58.52
N HIS A 444 -44.10 -3.15 58.34
CA HIS A 444 -43.47 -2.06 57.58
C HIS A 444 -43.94 -1.96 56.12
N GLN A 445 -44.27 -3.09 55.47
CA GLN A 445 -44.79 -3.08 54.10
C GLN A 445 -46.13 -2.32 53.99
N ALA A 446 -46.96 -2.38 55.02
CA ALA A 446 -48.20 -1.61 55.07
C ALA A 446 -47.92 -0.11 55.23
N GLY A 447 -46.95 0.25 56.08
CA GLY A 447 -46.46 1.62 56.21
C GLY A 447 -45.90 2.17 54.89
N ASP A 448 -45.13 1.39 54.16
CA ASP A 448 -44.57 1.78 52.87
C ASP A 448 -45.65 2.10 51.82
N ARG A 449 -46.73 1.30 51.81
CA ARG A 449 -47.91 1.56 50.96
C ARG A 449 -48.62 2.84 51.36
N VAL A 450 -48.76 3.09 52.65
CA VAL A 450 -49.35 4.33 53.18
C VAL A 450 -48.51 5.54 52.74
N LEU A 451 -47.19 5.49 52.92
CA LEU A 451 -46.28 6.57 52.51
C LEU A 451 -46.34 6.84 51.01
N SER A 452 -46.36 5.77 50.19
CA SER A 452 -46.45 5.88 48.73
C SER A 452 -47.77 6.50 48.27
N MET A 453 -48.89 6.08 48.89
CA MET A 453 -50.21 6.64 48.63
C MET A 453 -50.26 8.13 49.01
N VAL A 454 -49.75 8.49 50.19
CA VAL A 454 -49.71 9.87 50.68
C VAL A 454 -48.86 10.72 49.74
N ALA A 455 -47.67 10.27 49.37
CA ALA A 455 -46.80 10.97 48.43
C ALA A 455 -47.48 11.23 47.08
N SER A 456 -48.15 10.22 46.51
CA SER A 456 -48.95 10.38 45.29
C SER A 456 -50.08 11.39 45.46
N THR A 457 -50.75 11.37 46.62
CA THR A 457 -51.85 12.28 46.95
C THR A 457 -51.35 13.72 47.02
N LEU A 458 -50.24 13.95 47.72
CA LEU A 458 -49.60 15.26 47.84
C LEU A 458 -49.14 15.77 46.47
N SER A 459 -48.44 14.94 45.69
CA SER A 459 -47.92 15.30 44.37
C SER A 459 -49.03 15.69 43.39
N SER A 460 -50.18 15.02 43.43
CA SER A 460 -51.36 15.36 42.60
C SER A 460 -52.11 16.64 43.03
N ALA A 461 -51.76 17.21 44.18
CA ALA A 461 -52.51 18.29 44.82
C ALA A 461 -51.72 19.60 44.95
N VAL A 462 -50.40 19.56 44.78
CA VAL A 462 -49.50 20.71 44.68
C VAL A 462 -49.37 21.16 43.22
N ARG A 463 -49.12 22.45 42.99
CA ARG A 463 -49.00 22.99 41.62
C ARG A 463 -47.59 22.83 41.08
N GLN A 464 -47.46 22.94 39.76
CA GLN A 464 -46.14 23.04 39.12
C GLN A 464 -45.41 24.29 39.63
N GLY A 465 -44.23 24.09 40.25
CA GLY A 465 -43.44 25.15 40.87
C GLY A 465 -43.43 25.12 42.41
N ASP A 466 -44.35 24.39 43.04
CA ASP A 466 -44.21 24.06 44.47
C ASP A 466 -43.16 22.95 44.64
N LEU A 467 -42.38 23.02 45.71
CA LEU A 467 -41.44 21.95 46.07
C LEU A 467 -42.11 21.02 47.07
N LEU A 468 -41.97 19.71 46.87
CA LEU A 468 -42.51 18.68 47.75
C LEU A 468 -41.42 17.65 48.03
N GLY A 469 -41.14 17.42 49.30
CA GLY A 469 -40.15 16.44 49.71
C GLY A 469 -40.53 15.68 50.97
N ARG A 470 -39.94 14.49 51.13
CA ARG A 470 -40.01 13.69 52.35
C ARG A 470 -38.79 14.03 53.21
N VAL A 471 -39.04 14.62 54.37
CA VAL A 471 -37.97 15.16 55.24
C VAL A 471 -37.62 14.24 56.41
N GLY A 472 -38.50 13.30 56.73
CA GLY A 472 -38.31 12.31 57.80
C GLY A 472 -39.00 10.97 57.49
N GLY A 473 -39.15 10.14 58.52
CA GLY A 473 -39.76 8.81 58.40
C GLY A 473 -41.22 8.87 57.91
N GLU A 474 -42.04 9.71 58.53
CA GLU A 474 -43.45 9.90 58.22
C GLU A 474 -43.80 11.37 57.92
N GLU A 475 -42.76 12.18 57.71
CA GLU A 475 -42.83 13.64 57.61
C GLU A 475 -42.60 14.12 56.18
N PHE A 476 -43.46 15.02 55.73
CA PHE A 476 -43.41 15.67 54.43
C PHE A 476 -43.37 17.19 54.59
N CYS A 477 -42.68 17.85 53.68
CA CYS A 477 -42.60 19.31 53.65
C CYS A 477 -42.91 19.81 52.24
N ILE A 478 -43.72 20.87 52.19
CA ILE A 478 -44.13 21.54 50.96
C ILE A 478 -43.71 22.99 51.04
N VAL A 479 -43.01 23.48 50.03
CA VAL A 479 -42.59 24.87 49.89
C VAL A 479 -43.32 25.48 48.72
N MET A 480 -44.08 26.55 48.99
CA MET A 480 -45.01 27.15 48.06
C MET A 480 -44.60 28.60 47.77
N PRO A 481 -43.84 28.86 46.69
CA PRO A 481 -43.47 30.22 46.31
C PRO A 481 -44.68 30.99 45.79
N ASN A 482 -44.75 32.29 46.06
CA ASN A 482 -45.87 33.16 45.65
C ASN A 482 -47.20 32.66 46.23
N THR A 483 -47.21 32.36 47.53
CA THR A 483 -48.40 31.87 48.25
C THR A 483 -48.47 32.54 49.61
N THR A 484 -49.61 33.15 49.90
CA THR A 484 -49.92 33.77 51.20
C THR A 484 -50.26 32.70 52.25
N LEU A 485 -50.28 33.06 53.53
CA LEU A 485 -50.63 32.17 54.63
C LEU A 485 -52.03 31.57 54.45
N GLN A 486 -53.00 32.39 54.04
CA GLN A 486 -54.39 31.97 53.89
C GLN A 486 -54.55 30.95 52.74
N GLU A 487 -53.87 31.20 51.61
CA GLU A 487 -53.86 30.28 50.48
C GLU A 487 -53.18 28.96 50.86
N ALA A 488 -52.04 29.02 51.55
CA ALA A 488 -51.33 27.83 52.03
C ALA A 488 -52.16 27.03 53.03
N ALA A 489 -52.89 27.70 53.94
CA ALA A 489 -53.81 27.04 54.87
C ALA A 489 -54.97 26.34 54.15
N ALA A 490 -55.53 26.96 53.12
CA ALA A 490 -56.58 26.35 52.30
C ALA A 490 -56.04 25.12 51.52
N VAL A 491 -54.81 25.19 51.02
CA VAL A 491 -54.14 24.04 50.40
C VAL A 491 -53.89 22.93 51.43
N ALA A 492 -53.37 23.26 52.61
CA ALA A 492 -53.14 22.30 53.69
C ALA A 492 -54.44 21.58 54.10
N GLU A 493 -55.56 22.29 54.22
CA GLU A 493 -56.85 21.68 54.58
C GLU A 493 -57.37 20.75 53.47
N ARG A 494 -57.20 21.16 52.20
CA ARG A 494 -57.50 20.30 51.06
C ARG A 494 -56.64 19.02 51.05
N LEU A 495 -55.36 19.13 51.35
CA LEU A 495 -54.44 17.99 51.45
C LEU A 495 -54.89 17.04 52.57
N ARG A 496 -55.19 17.58 53.76
CA ARG A 496 -55.68 16.84 54.90
C ARG A 496 -56.93 16.02 54.57
N GLN A 497 -57.93 16.66 53.97
CA GLN A 497 -59.18 16.02 53.57
C GLN A 497 -58.95 14.94 52.50
N ARG A 498 -58.06 15.18 51.52
CA ARG A 498 -57.71 14.19 50.49
C ARG A 498 -56.99 12.96 51.07
N ILE A 499 -56.11 13.16 52.05
CA ILE A 499 -55.44 12.05 52.75
C ILE A 499 -56.46 11.25 53.55
N GLN A 500 -57.30 11.92 54.34
CA GLN A 500 -58.33 11.28 55.16
C GLN A 500 -59.37 10.51 54.32
N GLY A 501 -59.70 11.02 53.14
CA GLY A 501 -60.66 10.42 52.21
C GLY A 501 -60.11 9.26 51.38
N ARG A 502 -58.81 8.99 51.42
CA ARG A 502 -58.19 7.87 50.67
C ARG A 502 -58.08 6.62 51.52
N GLU A 503 -58.40 5.51 50.89
CA GLU A 503 -58.31 4.17 51.46
C GLU A 503 -57.08 3.45 50.91
N VAL A 504 -56.29 2.86 51.81
CA VAL A 504 -55.13 2.04 51.46
C VAL A 504 -55.52 0.57 51.59
N PHE A 505 -55.55 -0.13 50.46
CA PHE A 505 -55.80 -1.56 50.42
C PHE A 505 -54.55 -2.35 50.80
N LEU A 506 -54.63 -3.08 51.91
CA LEU A 506 -53.64 -4.04 52.35
C LEU A 506 -54.00 -5.45 51.88
N HIS A 507 -53.10 -6.41 52.12
CA HIS A 507 -53.40 -7.83 51.92
C HIS A 507 -54.51 -8.30 52.88
N ASN A 508 -55.22 -9.38 52.52
CA ASN A 508 -56.31 -9.98 53.29
C ASN A 508 -57.58 -9.12 53.44
N ASN A 509 -57.94 -8.33 52.42
CA ASN A 509 -59.15 -7.49 52.40
C ASN A 509 -59.24 -6.44 53.52
N VAL A 510 -58.10 -6.04 54.09
CA VAL A 510 -58.03 -4.97 55.10
C VAL A 510 -57.85 -3.63 54.40
N THR A 511 -58.74 -2.69 54.71
CA THR A 511 -58.65 -1.30 54.25
C THR A 511 -58.26 -0.38 55.41
N LEU A 512 -57.25 0.46 55.20
CA LEU A 512 -56.83 1.47 56.16
C LEU A 512 -57.22 2.87 55.70
N ARG A 513 -57.69 3.68 56.66
CA ARG A 513 -57.78 5.13 56.52
C ARG A 513 -56.75 5.76 57.43
N VAL A 514 -56.06 6.77 56.91
CA VAL A 514 -55.01 7.48 57.61
C VAL A 514 -55.36 8.96 57.67
N SER A 515 -55.00 9.62 58.76
CA SER A 515 -55.07 11.07 58.85
C SER A 515 -53.67 11.67 58.93
N ALA A 516 -53.60 12.97 58.68
CA ALA A 516 -52.37 13.72 58.82
C ALA A 516 -52.65 15.01 59.59
N SER A 517 -51.67 15.42 60.38
CA SER A 517 -51.64 16.74 61.00
C SER A 517 -50.72 17.64 60.18
N LEU A 518 -51.08 18.93 60.04
CA LEU A 518 -50.33 19.89 59.24
C LEU A 518 -50.11 21.21 59.99
N GLY A 519 -48.90 21.73 59.92
CA GLY A 519 -48.56 23.08 60.35
C GLY A 519 -48.18 23.94 59.16
N VAL A 520 -48.68 25.17 59.11
CA VAL A 520 -48.45 26.10 58.00
C VAL A 520 -47.80 27.37 58.52
N SER A 521 -46.78 27.88 57.82
CA SER A 521 -46.18 29.19 58.06
C SER A 521 -46.00 29.96 56.76
N ALA A 522 -45.88 31.29 56.84
CA ALA A 522 -45.60 32.12 55.69
C ALA A 522 -44.70 33.31 56.02
N SER A 523 -43.95 33.78 55.02
CA SER A 523 -43.01 34.90 55.17
C SER A 523 -43.68 36.22 55.51
N GLU A 524 -44.92 36.43 55.05
CA GLU A 524 -45.69 37.65 55.30
C GLU A 524 -46.03 37.88 56.79
N GLU A 525 -45.99 36.82 57.61
CA GLU A 525 -46.35 36.92 59.03
C GLU A 525 -45.34 37.73 59.85
N ARG A 526 -44.06 37.62 59.51
CA ARG A 526 -42.94 38.24 60.25
C ARG A 526 -41.94 38.97 59.35
N GLY A 527 -42.17 38.99 58.03
CA GLY A 527 -41.20 39.47 57.05
C GLY A 527 -39.97 38.58 56.91
N GLU A 528 -40.03 37.34 57.39
CA GLU A 528 -38.92 36.38 57.41
C GLU A 528 -38.99 35.45 56.20
N TYR A 529 -37.92 35.35 55.43
CA TYR A 529 -37.86 34.52 54.22
C TYR A 529 -36.95 33.32 54.37
N GLN A 530 -36.14 33.24 55.43
CA GLN A 530 -35.27 32.11 55.66
C GLN A 530 -36.09 30.82 55.81
N PHE A 531 -35.80 29.84 54.95
CA PHE A 531 -36.55 28.58 54.88
C PHE A 531 -36.55 27.86 56.23
N GLU A 532 -35.40 27.78 56.91
CA GLU A 532 -35.27 27.08 58.19
C GLU A 532 -36.13 27.73 59.29
N ALA A 533 -36.23 29.07 59.28
CA ALA A 533 -37.05 29.81 60.24
C ALA A 533 -38.55 29.57 59.99
N LEU A 534 -38.98 29.61 58.73
CA LEU A 534 -40.36 29.29 58.34
C LEU A 534 -40.72 27.85 58.64
N GLN A 535 -39.83 26.91 58.33
CA GLN A 535 -40.01 25.50 58.63
C GLN A 535 -40.14 25.26 60.15
N SER A 536 -39.31 25.92 60.97
CA SER A 536 -39.40 25.83 62.43
C SER A 536 -40.76 26.30 62.96
N VAL A 537 -41.31 27.39 62.40
CA VAL A 537 -42.67 27.86 62.75
C VAL A 537 -43.74 26.86 62.31
N ALA A 538 -43.62 26.30 61.10
CA ALA A 538 -44.54 25.28 60.61
C ALA A 538 -44.49 24.01 61.46
N ASP A 539 -43.31 23.58 61.90
CA ASP A 539 -43.13 22.42 62.77
C ASP A 539 -43.75 22.63 64.17
N GLY A 540 -43.55 23.83 64.76
CA GLY A 540 -44.22 24.19 66.00
C GLY A 540 -45.75 24.17 65.89
N ARG A 541 -46.29 24.55 64.73
CA ARG A 541 -47.74 24.48 64.45
C ARG A 541 -48.22 23.06 64.19
N LEU A 542 -47.42 22.24 63.53
CA LEU A 542 -47.69 20.82 63.37
C LEU A 542 -47.78 20.13 64.75
N TYR A 543 -46.87 20.49 65.65
CA TYR A 543 -46.91 20.00 67.03
C TYR A 543 -48.21 20.39 67.75
N LEU A 544 -48.66 21.65 67.61
CA LEU A 544 -49.97 22.09 68.12
C LEU A 544 -51.13 21.29 67.51
N ALA A 545 -51.10 21.03 66.20
CA ALA A 545 -52.11 20.19 65.54
C ALA A 545 -52.14 18.77 66.13
N LYS A 546 -50.98 18.19 66.46
CA LYS A 546 -50.91 16.88 67.11
C LYS A 546 -51.42 16.89 68.55
N GLN A 547 -51.19 17.97 69.30
CA GLN A 547 -51.68 18.11 70.68
C GLN A 547 -53.20 18.33 70.74
N ASN A 548 -53.74 19.14 69.83
CA ASN A 548 -55.16 19.52 69.81
C ASN A 548 -56.08 18.44 69.22
N GLY A 549 -55.67 17.16 69.25
CA GLY A 549 -56.49 16.03 68.79
C GLY A 549 -56.16 15.46 67.40
N ARG A 550 -55.06 15.90 66.76
CA ARG A 550 -54.59 15.44 65.43
C ARG A 550 -55.60 15.72 64.31
N ASN A 551 -55.30 15.23 63.09
CA ASN A 551 -56.17 15.37 61.91
C ASN A 551 -56.68 16.80 61.68
N GLN A 552 -55.78 17.78 61.76
CA GLN A 552 -56.13 19.19 61.60
C GLN A 552 -54.96 20.03 61.04
N VAL A 553 -55.29 21.24 60.62
CA VAL A 553 -54.34 22.24 60.14
C VAL A 553 -54.20 23.37 61.16
N CYS A 554 -52.97 23.66 61.58
CA CYS A 554 -52.67 24.83 62.41
C CYS A 554 -51.84 25.85 61.62
N PHE A 555 -52.35 27.08 61.52
CA PHE A 555 -51.70 28.18 60.79
C PHE A 555 -51.72 29.51 61.56
N ARG A 556 -52.30 29.54 62.77
CA ARG A 556 -52.27 30.68 63.70
C ARG A 556 -51.67 30.21 65.01
N SER A 557 -50.82 31.02 65.62
CA SER A 557 -50.36 30.76 66.99
C SER A 557 -51.52 30.98 67.95
N ALA A 558 -51.63 30.16 69.01
CA ALA A 558 -52.54 30.47 70.12
C ALA A 558 -52.12 31.83 70.70
N ALA A 559 -53.11 32.71 70.91
CA ALA A 559 -52.93 34.04 71.49
C ALA A 559 -52.46 33.96 72.94
#